data_AF-A0A2I3N316-F1
#
_entry.id   AF-A0A2I3N316-F1
#
_cell.length_a   1.000
_cell.length_b   1.000
_cell.length_c   1.000
_cell.angle_alpha   90.00
_cell.angle_beta   90.00
_cell.angle_gamma   90.00
#
_symmetry.space_group_name_H-M   'P 1'
#
loop_
_entity.id
_entity.type
_entity.pdbx_description
1 polymer ?
#
loop_
_entity_poly.entity_id
_entity_poly.type
_entity_poly.pdbx_seq_one_letter_code
_entity_poly.pdbx_strand_id
1 'polypeptide(L)'
;MMLSLNNLQNIIYNPVIPYVGTIPDQLDPGTLIVIRGHVPSDADRFQVDLQYGSSVKPRADVAFHFNPRFKRAGCIVCNTLIKEKWGREEITYDTPFKREKSFEIVIMVLEDKFQVAVNGKHTLLYGHRIGTEKIDTLGIYGKVNIHSIGFRFSSDLQSTQASGLELTEISREKVPKSGTPQLPSNRGDISKIVPRTVYTKSKDSTVNHSLTCTKIPPMNYVSKSLPFAARLNTPMGPGRTVVVKGEVNTNAKSFNVDLLAGKSKDIALHLNPRLNIKAFIRNSFLQESWGEEERNITSFPFSPGMYFEMIIYCDVREFKVAVNGVHSLEYKHRFKELSSIDTLEINGDIHLVEGESESTQTPTEGLRKRQDASNLKGTRNEG
;
A
#
# COMPACT_ATOMS: atom_id res chain seq x y z
N MET A 1 5.29 -4.46 2.82
CA MET A 1 6.08 -3.54 1.95
C MET A 1 7.00 -2.72 2.85
N MET A 2 8.30 -2.58 2.54
CA MET A 2 9.18 -1.66 3.29
C MET A 2 8.94 -0.22 2.80
N LEU A 3 8.70 0.72 3.71
CA LEU A 3 8.47 2.12 3.34
C LEU A 3 9.79 2.79 2.93
N SER A 4 9.88 3.28 1.70
CA SER A 4 11.05 4.04 1.23
C SER A 4 11.27 5.31 2.09
N LEU A 5 12.52 5.56 2.48
CA LEU A 5 12.93 6.71 3.29
C LEU A 5 12.58 8.07 2.65
N ASN A 6 12.39 8.11 1.33
CA ASN A 6 12.15 9.35 0.58
C ASN A 6 10.77 10.00 0.84
N ASN A 7 9.87 9.33 1.57
CA ASN A 7 8.55 9.87 1.95
C ASN A 7 8.45 10.19 3.45
N LEU A 8 9.56 10.12 4.19
CA LEU A 8 9.60 10.43 5.61
C LEU A 8 10.21 11.82 5.78
N GLN A 9 9.56 12.64 6.59
CA GLN A 9 10.08 13.91 7.06
C GLN A 9 10.59 13.77 8.50
N ASN A 10 11.37 14.75 8.97
CA ASN A 10 11.91 14.78 10.33
C ASN A 10 12.65 13.49 10.71
N ILE A 11 13.54 13.02 9.82
CA ILE A 11 14.29 11.79 10.04
C ILE A 11 15.42 12.04 11.05
N ILE A 12 15.39 11.28 12.13
CA ILE A 12 16.40 11.27 13.18
C ILE A 12 17.28 10.05 12.96
N TYR A 13 18.57 10.28 12.71
CA TYR A 13 19.53 9.20 12.49
C TYR A 13 20.32 8.89 13.76
N ASN A 14 20.54 7.59 14.00
CA ASN A 14 21.38 7.05 15.06
C ASN A 14 21.13 7.68 16.46
N PRO A 15 19.88 7.77 16.94
CA PRO A 15 19.62 8.32 18.27
C PRO A 15 20.25 7.44 19.36
N VAL A 16 20.81 8.07 20.39
CA VAL A 16 21.35 7.38 21.57
C VAL A 16 20.19 6.82 22.39
N ILE A 17 20.33 5.59 22.89
CA ILE A 17 19.32 4.91 23.72
C ILE A 17 19.76 4.97 25.21
N PRO A 18 18.89 5.42 26.14
CA PRO A 18 17.47 5.77 25.95
C PRO A 18 17.28 7.07 25.16
N TYR A 19 16.34 7.03 24.22
CA TYR A 19 15.93 8.18 23.43
C TYR A 19 14.58 8.70 23.95
N VAL A 20 14.47 10.01 24.12
CA VAL A 20 13.21 10.70 24.43
C VAL A 20 13.19 11.96 23.59
N GLY A 21 12.24 12.07 22.67
CA GLY A 21 12.15 13.23 21.79
C GLY A 21 10.72 13.62 21.48
N THR A 22 10.52 14.93 21.31
CA THR A 22 9.25 15.50 20.91
C THR A 22 8.88 15.04 19.51
N ILE A 23 7.63 14.63 19.32
CA ILE A 23 7.05 14.34 18.02
C ILE A 23 6.78 15.69 17.33
N PRO A 24 7.32 15.92 16.12
CA PRO A 24 7.26 17.24 15.47
C PRO A 24 5.86 17.80 15.18
N ASP A 25 4.86 16.93 15.05
CA ASP A 25 3.48 17.30 14.69
C ASP A 25 2.48 16.32 15.32
N GLN A 26 1.20 16.65 15.24
CA GLN A 26 0.10 15.88 15.79
C GLN A 26 -0.02 14.49 15.14
N LEU A 27 -0.34 13.48 15.96
CA LEU A 27 -0.60 12.11 15.50
C LEU A 27 -2.05 11.95 15.02
N ASP A 28 -2.37 12.55 13.88
CA ASP A 28 -3.66 12.42 13.22
C ASP A 28 -3.79 11.08 12.46
N PRO A 29 -5.01 10.58 12.22
CA PRO A 29 -5.23 9.41 11.38
C PRO A 29 -4.52 9.52 10.03
N GLY A 30 -3.79 8.47 9.64
CA GLY A 30 -2.91 8.43 8.47
C GLY A 30 -1.42 8.66 8.79
N THR A 31 -1.09 9.18 9.98
CA THR A 31 0.29 9.40 10.40
C THR A 31 1.06 8.09 10.46
N LEU A 32 2.32 8.10 9.97
CA LEU A 32 3.24 6.97 10.04
C LEU A 32 4.44 7.31 10.91
N ILE A 33 4.79 6.40 11.81
CA ILE A 33 6.05 6.41 12.55
C ILE A 33 6.86 5.19 12.10
N VAL A 34 8.02 5.44 11.50
CA VAL A 34 8.89 4.40 10.94
C VAL A 34 10.18 4.33 11.75
N ILE A 35 10.44 3.18 12.36
CA ILE A 35 11.62 2.96 13.21
C ILE A 35 12.43 1.82 12.62
N ARG A 36 13.66 2.12 12.19
CA ARG A 36 14.62 1.14 11.67
C ARG A 36 15.72 0.92 12.67
N GLY A 37 16.08 -0.33 12.92
CA GLY A 37 17.10 -0.66 13.90
C GLY A 37 17.53 -2.12 13.84
N HIS A 38 18.28 -2.55 14.84
CA HIS A 38 18.60 -3.96 15.06
C HIS A 38 18.60 -4.31 16.56
N VAL A 39 18.38 -5.60 16.84
CA VAL A 39 18.37 -6.14 18.21
C VAL A 39 19.77 -6.69 18.55
N PRO A 40 20.42 -6.25 19.65
CA PRO A 40 21.66 -6.85 20.14
C PRO A 40 21.56 -8.34 20.46
N SER A 41 22.70 -9.04 20.47
CA SER A 41 22.79 -10.46 20.84
C SER A 41 22.43 -10.74 22.30
N ASP A 42 22.62 -9.78 23.19
CA ASP A 42 22.35 -9.89 24.63
C ASP A 42 21.00 -9.26 25.06
N ALA A 43 20.15 -8.92 24.09
CA ALA A 43 18.87 -8.26 24.34
C ALA A 43 17.90 -9.17 25.10
N ASP A 44 17.32 -8.65 26.19
CA ASP A 44 16.23 -9.29 26.94
C ASP A 44 14.88 -8.64 26.61
N ARG A 45 14.84 -7.31 26.45
CA ARG A 45 13.70 -6.52 25.97
C ARG A 45 14.13 -5.15 25.45
N PHE A 46 13.29 -4.54 24.62
CA PHE A 46 13.29 -3.10 24.38
C PHE A 46 11.85 -2.60 24.30
N GLN A 47 11.64 -1.28 24.34
CA GLN A 47 10.31 -0.71 24.18
C GLN A 47 10.32 0.58 23.39
N VAL A 48 9.20 0.82 22.71
CA VAL A 48 8.83 2.07 22.04
C VAL A 48 7.55 2.56 22.72
N ASP A 49 7.60 3.75 23.29
CA ASP A 49 6.53 4.34 24.08
C ASP A 49 6.07 5.65 23.41
N LEU A 50 4.79 5.73 23.05
CA LEU A 50 4.13 6.98 22.68
C LEU A 50 3.53 7.61 23.94
N GLN A 51 4.02 8.79 24.33
CA GLN A 51 3.80 9.39 25.64
C GLN A 51 3.10 10.75 25.56
N TYR A 52 2.42 11.11 26.64
CA TYR A 52 1.95 12.46 26.90
C TYR A 52 2.97 13.19 27.80
N GLY A 53 3.85 13.94 27.17
CA GLY A 53 5.00 14.59 27.78
C GLY A 53 6.15 13.64 28.08
N SER A 54 7.21 14.19 28.68
CA SER A 54 8.44 13.50 29.04
C SER A 54 8.75 13.54 30.55
N SER A 55 7.76 13.88 31.38
CA SER A 55 7.92 13.93 32.83
C SER A 55 8.37 12.57 33.39
N VAL A 56 9.38 12.59 34.28
CA VAL A 56 9.86 11.39 34.97
C VAL A 56 9.26 11.24 36.37
N LYS A 57 8.67 12.30 36.93
CA LYS A 57 8.04 12.29 38.24
C LYS A 57 6.94 13.36 38.37
N PRO A 58 5.65 12.97 38.37
CA PRO A 58 5.17 11.62 38.06
C PRO A 58 5.58 11.22 36.65
N ARG A 59 5.76 9.92 36.41
CA ARG A 59 6.05 9.40 35.07
C ARG A 59 4.91 9.79 34.13
N ALA A 60 5.29 10.30 32.95
CA ALA A 60 4.38 10.62 31.87
C ALA A 60 3.47 9.44 31.52
N ASP A 61 2.21 9.75 31.19
CA ASP A 61 1.28 8.76 30.70
C ASP A 61 1.78 8.18 29.38
N VAL A 62 1.63 6.87 29.19
CA VAL A 62 2.06 6.16 27.98
C VAL A 62 0.81 5.70 27.25
N ALA A 63 0.43 6.40 26.19
CA ALA A 63 -0.73 6.08 25.38
C ALA A 63 -0.60 4.71 24.72
N PHE A 64 0.58 4.44 24.15
CA PHE A 64 0.92 3.16 23.54
C PHE A 64 2.32 2.70 23.94
N HIS A 65 2.37 1.65 24.76
CA HIS A 65 3.58 0.92 25.09
C HIS A 65 3.74 -0.25 24.13
N PHE A 66 4.82 -0.30 23.36
CA PHE A 66 5.15 -1.42 22.47
C PHE A 66 6.45 -2.07 22.94
N ASN A 67 6.37 -3.25 23.55
CA ASN A 67 7.49 -3.86 24.26
C ASN A 67 7.81 -5.29 23.78
N PRO A 68 8.67 -5.43 22.75
CA PRO A 68 9.26 -6.71 22.39
C PRO A 68 10.11 -7.29 23.54
N ARG A 69 9.86 -8.56 23.87
CA ARG A 69 10.55 -9.34 24.91
C ARG A 69 11.11 -10.61 24.28
N PHE A 70 12.34 -10.98 24.65
CA PHE A 70 13.10 -12.09 24.03
C PHE A 70 13.33 -13.27 24.99
N LYS A 71 12.53 -13.38 26.06
CA LYS A 71 12.59 -14.52 26.99
C LYS A 71 11.69 -15.65 26.50
N ARG A 72 12.15 -16.90 26.63
CA ARG A 72 11.43 -18.12 26.18
C ARG A 72 11.09 -18.05 24.68
N ALA A 73 9.81 -18.19 24.32
CA ALA A 73 9.33 -18.13 22.94
C ALA A 73 9.35 -16.71 22.33
N GLY A 74 9.59 -15.68 23.15
CA GLY A 74 9.48 -14.29 22.72
C GLY A 74 8.02 -13.83 22.59
N CYS A 75 7.80 -12.53 22.74
CA CYS A 75 6.49 -11.91 22.52
C CYS A 75 6.64 -10.39 22.34
N ILE A 76 5.55 -9.74 21.97
CA ILE A 76 5.37 -8.30 22.08
C ILE A 76 4.28 -8.05 23.11
N VAL A 77 4.56 -7.23 24.11
CA VAL A 77 3.57 -6.79 25.09
C VAL A 77 3.17 -5.36 24.76
N CYS A 78 1.86 -5.14 24.66
CA CYS A 78 1.25 -3.83 24.48
C CYS A 78 0.42 -3.44 25.68
N ASN A 79 0.49 -2.16 26.09
CA ASN A 79 -0.31 -1.63 27.19
C ASN A 79 -0.39 -0.10 27.16
N THR A 80 -1.12 0.48 28.09
CA THR A 80 -1.23 1.92 28.33
C THR A 80 -0.96 2.18 29.82
N LEU A 81 -0.20 3.23 30.11
CA LEU A 81 0.06 3.73 31.46
C LEU A 81 -0.75 5.01 31.68
N ILE A 82 -1.60 5.05 32.70
CA ILE A 82 -2.35 6.26 33.11
C ILE A 82 -2.09 6.49 34.59
N LYS A 83 -1.60 7.68 34.94
CA LYS A 83 -1.26 8.07 36.32
C LYS A 83 -0.39 7.03 37.01
N GLU A 84 0.69 6.64 36.34
CA GLU A 84 1.67 5.63 36.79
C GLU A 84 1.12 4.21 37.02
N LYS A 85 -0.10 3.91 36.54
CA LYS A 85 -0.72 2.57 36.62
C LYS A 85 -0.89 1.97 35.24
N TRP A 86 -0.39 0.74 35.08
CA TRP A 86 -0.57 -0.04 33.86
C TRP A 86 -2.00 -0.57 33.76
N GLY A 87 -2.55 -0.54 32.55
CA GLY A 87 -3.84 -1.16 32.24
C GLY A 87 -3.72 -2.66 31.94
N ARG A 88 -4.71 -3.18 31.19
CA ARG A 88 -4.74 -4.56 30.72
C ARG A 88 -3.67 -4.79 29.64
N GLU A 89 -2.81 -5.78 29.83
CA GLU A 89 -1.82 -6.19 28.81
C GLU A 89 -2.51 -6.87 27.61
N GLU A 90 -2.01 -6.57 26.41
CA GLU A 90 -2.31 -7.27 25.17
C GLU A 90 -1.00 -7.90 24.65
N ILE A 91 -0.98 -9.22 24.42
CA ILE A 91 0.25 -9.96 24.13
C ILE A 91 0.15 -10.62 22.76
N THR A 92 1.15 -10.34 21.91
CA THR A 92 1.33 -11.01 20.61
C THR A 92 2.51 -11.98 20.71
N TYR A 93 2.25 -13.28 20.53
CA TYR A 93 3.28 -14.32 20.71
C TYR A 93 4.10 -14.62 19.43
N ASP A 94 3.53 -14.48 18.23
CA ASP A 94 4.27 -14.63 16.95
C ASP A 94 5.15 -13.41 16.70
N THR A 95 6.22 -13.27 17.49
CA THR A 95 7.09 -12.09 17.42
C THR A 95 7.98 -12.13 16.17
N PRO A 96 7.98 -11.06 15.35
CA PRO A 96 8.87 -10.94 14.19
C PRO A 96 10.30 -10.54 14.58
N PHE A 97 10.54 -10.14 15.83
CA PHE A 97 11.86 -9.70 16.29
C PHE A 97 12.73 -10.88 16.70
N LYS A 98 14.00 -10.83 16.31
CA LYS A 98 15.03 -11.79 16.72
C LYS A 98 16.31 -11.04 17.09
N ARG A 99 17.05 -11.57 18.06
CA ARG A 99 18.40 -11.10 18.39
C ARG A 99 19.29 -11.16 17.14
N GLU A 100 20.21 -10.22 17.03
CA GLU A 100 21.16 -10.07 15.92
C GLU A 100 20.49 -9.86 14.55
N LYS A 101 19.22 -9.49 14.52
CA LYS A 101 18.49 -9.17 13.29
C LYS A 101 18.03 -7.73 13.28
N SER A 102 18.15 -7.13 12.10
CA SER A 102 17.58 -5.83 11.80
C SER A 102 16.06 -5.90 11.66
N PHE A 103 15.41 -4.77 11.88
CA PHE A 103 13.97 -4.63 11.73
C PHE A 103 13.59 -3.26 11.17
N GLU A 104 12.40 -3.21 10.60
CA GLU A 104 11.64 -1.99 10.32
C GLU A 104 10.28 -2.12 11.01
N ILE A 105 9.99 -1.22 11.94
CA ILE A 105 8.68 -1.06 12.55
C ILE A 105 7.97 0.08 11.82
N VAL A 106 6.72 -0.16 11.44
CA VAL A 106 5.81 0.86 10.93
C VAL A 106 4.61 0.90 11.87
N ILE A 107 4.44 2.00 12.58
CA ILE A 107 3.26 2.30 13.39
C ILE A 107 2.40 3.27 12.60
N MET A 108 1.23 2.83 12.17
CA MET A 108 0.23 3.66 11.52
C MET A 108 -0.82 4.07 12.54
N VAL A 109 -1.10 5.36 12.61
CA VAL A 109 -2.17 5.91 13.44
C VAL A 109 -3.46 5.86 12.62
N LEU A 110 -4.46 5.14 13.12
CA LEU A 110 -5.83 5.13 12.57
C LEU A 110 -6.77 5.87 13.53
N GLU A 111 -8.01 6.08 13.12
CA GLU A 111 -9.02 6.80 13.90
C GLU A 111 -9.26 6.16 15.29
N ASP A 112 -9.28 4.83 15.37
CA ASP A 112 -9.65 4.08 16.57
C ASP A 112 -8.51 3.23 17.16
N LYS A 113 -7.37 3.10 16.46
CA LYS A 113 -6.27 2.20 16.85
C LYS A 113 -4.93 2.56 16.24
N PHE A 114 -3.87 1.98 16.81
CA PHE A 114 -2.57 1.83 16.15
C PHE A 114 -2.54 0.51 15.36
N GLN A 115 -2.07 0.57 14.13
CA GLN A 115 -1.76 -0.61 13.32
C GLN A 115 -0.25 -0.75 13.18
N VAL A 116 0.30 -1.89 13.58
CA VAL A 116 1.75 -2.13 13.57
C VAL A 116 2.10 -3.21 12.56
N ALA A 117 3.01 -2.88 11.66
CA ALA A 117 3.68 -3.84 10.79
C ALA A 117 5.18 -3.89 11.12
N VAL A 118 5.77 -5.08 11.06
CA VAL A 118 7.22 -5.26 11.22
C VAL A 118 7.75 -6.01 10.01
N ASN A 119 8.81 -5.48 9.40
CA ASN A 119 9.42 -6.03 8.17
C ASN A 119 8.40 -6.21 7.04
N GLY A 120 7.45 -5.29 6.95
CA GLY A 120 6.42 -5.29 5.93
C GLY A 120 5.33 -6.35 6.09
N LYS A 121 5.29 -7.11 7.19
CA LYS A 121 4.20 -8.02 7.58
C LYS A 121 3.39 -7.36 8.71
N HIS A 122 2.06 -7.45 8.62
CA HIS A 122 1.18 -7.05 9.73
C HIS A 122 1.52 -7.86 10.99
N THR A 123 1.57 -7.18 12.14
CA THR A 123 1.98 -7.78 13.42
C THR A 123 0.86 -7.70 14.46
N LEU A 124 0.30 -6.52 14.69
CA LEU A 124 -0.76 -6.33 15.68
C LEU A 124 -1.59 -5.05 15.43
N LEU A 125 -2.73 -4.98 16.11
CA LEU A 125 -3.56 -3.80 16.28
C LEU A 125 -3.62 -3.46 17.78
N TYR A 126 -3.70 -2.18 18.12
CA TYR A 126 -3.87 -1.73 19.51
C TYR A 126 -4.86 -0.57 19.57
N GLY A 127 -6.02 -0.78 20.19
CA GLY A 127 -7.06 0.25 20.31
C GLY A 127 -6.63 1.43 21.18
N HIS A 128 -7.01 2.65 20.79
CA HIS A 128 -6.68 3.85 21.55
C HIS A 128 -7.33 3.83 22.93
N ARG A 129 -6.53 3.97 23.99
CA ARG A 129 -7.00 4.11 25.38
C ARG A 129 -6.80 5.52 25.95
N ILE A 130 -5.94 6.30 25.29
CA ILE A 130 -5.74 7.74 25.47
C ILE A 130 -5.90 8.34 24.08
N GLY A 131 -6.55 9.51 23.98
CA GLY A 131 -6.69 10.22 22.70
C GLY A 131 -5.33 10.57 22.10
N THR A 132 -5.19 10.39 20.79
CA THR A 132 -3.92 10.58 20.08
C THR A 132 -3.47 12.04 20.06
N GLU A 133 -4.40 12.99 20.24
CA GLU A 133 -4.15 14.43 20.36
C GLU A 133 -3.29 14.81 21.58
N LYS A 134 -3.18 13.90 22.57
CA LYS A 134 -2.35 14.10 23.76
C LYS A 134 -0.92 13.59 23.59
N ILE A 135 -0.63 12.86 22.53
CA ILE A 135 0.68 12.25 22.34
C ILE A 135 1.61 13.27 21.69
N ASP A 136 2.68 13.63 22.38
CA ASP A 136 3.67 14.62 21.91
C ASP A 136 5.12 14.13 22.02
N THR A 137 5.34 12.94 22.57
CA THR A 137 6.69 12.44 22.91
C THR A 137 6.85 10.98 22.52
N LEU A 138 7.97 10.68 21.84
CA LEU A 138 8.42 9.33 21.52
C LEU A 138 9.57 8.95 22.46
N GLY A 139 9.38 7.89 23.25
CA GLY A 139 10.41 7.28 24.08
C GLY A 139 10.86 5.92 23.52
N ILE A 140 12.17 5.66 23.45
CA ILE A 140 12.73 4.35 23.12
C ILE A 140 13.74 3.94 24.19
N TYR A 141 13.53 2.77 24.80
CA TYR A 141 14.31 2.30 25.94
C TYR A 141 14.67 0.81 25.82
N GLY A 142 15.63 0.37 26.64
CA GLY A 142 16.07 -1.02 26.71
C GLY A 142 17.16 -1.37 25.69
N LYS A 143 17.37 -2.67 25.46
CA LYS A 143 18.48 -3.17 24.65
C LYS A 143 18.10 -3.22 23.17
N VAL A 144 18.34 -2.12 22.46
CA VAL A 144 18.09 -1.97 21.03
C VAL A 144 19.02 -0.92 20.42
N ASN A 145 19.40 -1.10 19.16
CA ASN A 145 20.10 -0.09 18.38
C ASN A 145 19.14 0.48 17.33
N ILE A 146 18.95 1.80 17.33
CA ILE A 146 18.09 2.49 16.38
C ILE A 146 18.96 3.18 15.33
N HIS A 147 18.73 2.87 14.06
CA HIS A 147 19.42 3.50 12.93
C HIS A 147 18.69 4.76 12.48
N SER A 148 17.35 4.72 12.45
CA SER A 148 16.55 5.90 12.12
C SER A 148 15.16 5.85 12.71
N ILE A 149 14.63 7.03 13.03
CA ILE A 149 13.22 7.29 13.31
C ILE A 149 12.76 8.29 12.25
N GLY A 150 11.67 8.01 11.56
CA GLY A 150 11.08 8.93 10.60
C GLY A 150 9.59 9.05 10.81
N PHE A 151 9.05 10.23 10.50
CA PHE A 151 7.64 10.53 10.62
C PHE A 151 7.08 10.87 9.25
N ARG A 152 5.79 10.63 9.06
CA ARG A 152 5.02 11.18 7.96
C ARG A 152 3.68 11.60 8.51
N PHE A 153 3.42 12.89 8.56
CA PHE A 153 2.21 13.43 9.15
C PHE A 153 1.11 13.61 8.10
N SER A 154 -0.13 13.69 8.56
CA SER A 154 -1.26 13.97 7.67
C SER A 154 -1.26 15.43 7.17
N SER A 155 -0.68 16.37 7.92
CA SER A 155 -0.47 17.78 7.54
C SER A 155 0.44 17.94 6.31
N ASP A 156 1.43 17.06 6.16
CA ASP A 156 2.31 16.99 4.99
C ASP A 156 1.53 16.67 3.69
N LEU A 157 0.30 16.16 3.79
CA LEU A 157 -0.59 15.95 2.66
C LEU A 157 -1.37 17.21 2.28
N GLN A 158 -1.45 18.22 3.15
CA GLN A 158 -2.18 19.47 2.93
C GLN A 158 -1.27 20.63 2.47
N SER A 159 0.01 20.67 2.87
CA SER A 159 0.91 21.80 2.63
C SER A 159 1.36 22.02 1.17
N THR A 160 0.92 21.19 0.23
CA THR A 160 1.09 21.42 -1.22
C THR A 160 -0.09 22.14 -1.89
N GLN A 161 -1.10 22.56 -1.13
CA GLN A 161 -2.16 23.46 -1.58
C GLN A 161 -2.20 24.75 -0.73
N ALA A 162 -1.38 25.76 -1.06
CA ALA A 162 -1.71 27.18 -0.79
C ALA A 162 -0.62 28.12 -1.36
N SER A 163 -0.72 28.47 -2.64
CA SER A 163 -0.29 29.78 -3.13
C SER A 163 -1.05 30.09 -4.43
N GLY A 164 -2.30 30.50 -4.28
CA GLY A 164 -3.17 30.91 -5.37
C GLY A 164 -4.06 32.05 -4.87
N LEU A 165 -3.51 33.25 -4.98
CA LEU A 165 -4.11 34.58 -4.89
C LEU A 165 -5.64 34.63 -4.81
N GLU A 166 -6.15 35.31 -3.77
CA GLU A 166 -7.51 35.85 -3.71
C GLU A 166 -7.85 36.59 -5.01
N LEU A 167 -8.98 36.22 -5.62
CA LEU A 167 -9.64 37.03 -6.64
C LEU A 167 -10.97 37.52 -6.07
N THR A 168 -11.01 38.84 -5.94
CA THR A 168 -12.12 39.67 -5.51
C THR A 168 -13.38 39.44 -6.35
N GLU A 169 -14.53 39.36 -5.67
CA GLU A 169 -15.86 39.35 -6.30
C GLU A 169 -16.07 40.60 -7.16
N ILE A 170 -16.42 40.39 -8.43
CA ILE A 170 -17.03 41.43 -9.28
C ILE A 170 -18.47 41.01 -9.60
N SER A 171 -19.34 41.99 -9.38
CA SER A 171 -20.80 42.01 -9.43
C SER A 171 -21.45 41.34 -10.65
N ARG A 172 -22.50 40.55 -10.37
CA ARG A 172 -23.49 40.06 -11.35
C ARG A 172 -24.52 41.15 -11.66
N GLU A 173 -24.62 41.56 -12.93
CA GLU A 173 -25.83 42.15 -13.48
C GLU A 173 -26.76 41.10 -14.10
N LYS A 174 -28.06 41.40 -13.99
CA LYS A 174 -29.25 40.57 -14.23
C LYS A 174 -29.53 40.37 -15.72
N VAL A 175 -30.09 39.22 -16.12
CA VAL A 175 -31.22 39.06 -17.08
C VAL A 175 -31.83 37.63 -16.92
N PRO A 176 -33.15 37.43 -17.15
CA PRO A 176 -33.97 36.42 -16.45
C PRO A 176 -34.21 35.06 -17.15
N LYS A 177 -34.76 34.16 -16.32
CA LYS A 177 -35.18 32.75 -16.51
C LYS A 177 -36.08 32.47 -17.73
N SER A 178 -35.91 31.28 -18.33
CA SER A 178 -37.03 30.42 -18.73
C SER A 178 -36.61 28.94 -18.84
N GLY A 179 -37.51 28.03 -18.42
CA GLY A 179 -37.62 26.67 -18.96
C GLY A 179 -36.90 25.52 -18.25
N THR A 180 -37.49 24.96 -17.19
CA THR A 180 -37.21 23.59 -16.73
C THR A 180 -37.85 22.56 -17.66
N PRO A 181 -37.22 21.40 -17.88
CA PRO A 181 -37.95 20.14 -17.75
C PRO A 181 -37.32 19.20 -16.71
N GLN A 182 -38.18 18.64 -15.87
CA GLN A 182 -37.87 17.60 -14.88
C GLN A 182 -37.39 16.30 -15.55
N LEU A 183 -36.37 15.65 -14.99
CA LEU A 183 -36.12 14.22 -15.16
C LEU A 183 -36.46 13.47 -13.86
N PRO A 184 -37.03 12.25 -13.95
CA PRO A 184 -37.53 11.52 -12.79
C PRO A 184 -36.41 10.96 -11.92
N SER A 185 -36.60 11.14 -10.62
CA SER A 185 -35.90 10.48 -9.52
C SER A 185 -36.19 8.98 -9.53
N ASN A 186 -35.18 8.17 -9.82
CA ASN A 186 -35.14 6.76 -9.41
C ASN A 186 -34.03 6.60 -8.38
N ARG A 187 -34.41 6.73 -7.10
CA ARG A 187 -33.67 6.12 -5.98
C ARG A 187 -33.80 4.60 -6.11
N GLY A 188 -32.84 4.00 -6.79
CA GLY A 188 -32.60 2.56 -6.76
C GLY A 188 -31.68 2.22 -5.59
N ASP A 189 -32.17 1.35 -4.73
CA ASP A 189 -31.53 0.77 -3.55
C ASP A 189 -30.12 0.21 -3.84
N ILE A 190 -29.09 0.75 -3.18
CA ILE A 190 -27.67 0.33 -3.37
C ILE A 190 -27.35 -0.93 -2.53
N SER A 191 -28.32 -1.50 -1.81
CA SER A 191 -28.13 -2.75 -1.08
C SER A 191 -28.26 -3.97 -2.01
N LYS A 192 -27.16 -4.30 -2.72
CA LYS A 192 -26.73 -5.65 -3.19
C LYS A 192 -25.84 -5.54 -4.43
N ILE A 193 -24.53 -5.32 -4.24
CA ILE A 193 -23.54 -5.56 -5.29
C ILE A 193 -22.48 -6.52 -4.74
N VAL A 194 -22.57 -7.78 -5.17
CA VAL A 194 -21.62 -8.84 -4.85
C VAL A 194 -20.39 -8.69 -5.77
N PRO A 195 -19.14 -8.83 -5.27
CA PRO A 195 -17.95 -8.86 -6.12
C PRO A 195 -18.04 -10.01 -7.14
N ARG A 196 -17.86 -9.72 -8.43
CA ARG A 196 -17.76 -10.76 -9.48
C ARG A 196 -16.29 -11.03 -9.78
N THR A 197 -15.85 -12.24 -9.44
CA THR A 197 -14.57 -12.82 -9.88
C THR A 197 -14.60 -13.07 -11.39
N VAL A 198 -13.62 -12.57 -12.13
CA VAL A 198 -13.46 -12.88 -13.56
C VAL A 198 -12.36 -13.93 -13.72
N TYR A 199 -12.73 -15.06 -14.33
CA TYR A 199 -11.81 -16.14 -14.69
C TYR A 199 -11.32 -15.95 -16.12
N THR A 200 -10.01 -15.93 -16.35
CA THR A 200 -9.45 -16.06 -17.69
C THR A 200 -8.82 -17.45 -17.83
N LYS A 201 -9.30 -18.24 -18.81
CA LYS A 201 -8.67 -19.50 -19.21
C LYS A 201 -7.68 -19.21 -20.34
N SER A 202 -6.40 -19.37 -20.08
CA SER A 202 -5.40 -19.59 -21.14
C SER A 202 -5.47 -21.06 -21.56
N LYS A 203 -5.43 -21.33 -22.88
CA LYS A 203 -5.52 -22.69 -23.42
C LYS A 203 -4.36 -23.62 -23.02
N ASP A 204 -3.29 -23.09 -22.41
CA ASP A 204 -2.11 -23.87 -22.00
C ASP A 204 -1.64 -23.60 -20.55
N SER A 205 -2.49 -23.03 -19.69
CA SER A 205 -2.16 -22.82 -18.26
C SER A 205 -3.01 -23.71 -17.36
N THR A 206 -2.37 -24.49 -16.49
CA THR A 206 -3.03 -25.26 -15.42
C THR A 206 -3.39 -24.41 -14.19
N VAL A 207 -3.20 -23.09 -14.25
CA VAL A 207 -3.45 -22.17 -13.13
C VAL A 207 -4.45 -21.09 -13.54
N ASN A 208 -5.61 -21.06 -12.86
CA ASN A 208 -6.57 -19.97 -12.97
C ASN A 208 -6.03 -18.76 -12.17
N HIS A 209 -5.72 -17.65 -12.84
CA HIS A 209 -5.36 -16.41 -12.15
C HIS A 209 -6.61 -15.54 -11.98
N SER A 210 -7.00 -15.30 -10.73
CA SER A 210 -8.05 -14.35 -10.37
C SER A 210 -7.42 -12.98 -10.14
N LEU A 211 -7.77 -11.99 -10.97
CA LEU A 211 -7.46 -10.59 -10.72
C LEU A 211 -8.67 -9.97 -10.01
N THR A 212 -8.53 -9.72 -8.70
CA THR A 212 -9.61 -9.13 -7.91
C THR A 212 -9.29 -7.66 -7.65
N CYS A 213 -10.19 -6.77 -8.07
CA CYS A 213 -10.14 -5.34 -7.79
C CYS A 213 -11.29 -4.97 -6.83
N THR A 214 -10.99 -4.18 -5.81
CA THR A 214 -12.00 -3.67 -4.86
C THR A 214 -12.71 -2.45 -5.45
N LYS A 215 -14.02 -2.56 -5.72
CA LYS A 215 -14.85 -1.49 -6.31
C LYS A 215 -15.13 -0.29 -5.40
N ILE A 216 -14.70 -0.31 -4.14
CA ILE A 216 -15.01 0.74 -3.17
C ILE A 216 -13.81 1.67 -3.09
N PRO A 217 -13.96 2.98 -3.39
CA PRO A 217 -12.91 3.95 -3.14
C PRO A 217 -12.69 4.07 -1.61
N PRO A 218 -11.50 3.75 -1.06
CA PRO A 218 -11.23 4.01 0.35
C PRO A 218 -11.28 5.52 0.59
N MET A 219 -12.01 5.94 1.65
CA MET A 219 -12.35 7.34 1.94
C MET A 219 -11.15 8.25 2.25
N ASN A 220 -9.93 7.72 2.36
CA ASN A 220 -8.73 8.48 2.69
C ASN A 220 -7.57 8.04 1.77
N TYR A 221 -7.29 8.82 0.72
CA TYR A 221 -6.21 8.55 -0.21
C TYR A 221 -4.95 9.33 0.15
N VAL A 222 -3.84 8.61 0.26
CA VAL A 222 -2.52 9.19 0.33
C VAL A 222 -2.05 9.48 -1.09
N SER A 223 -1.93 10.76 -1.47
CA SER A 223 -1.42 11.13 -2.79
C SER A 223 0.11 11.03 -2.86
N LYS A 224 0.64 10.65 -4.02
CA LYS A 224 2.07 10.71 -4.35
C LYS A 224 2.29 11.88 -5.30
N SER A 225 3.40 12.60 -5.13
CA SER A 225 3.82 13.64 -6.07
C SER A 225 4.23 13.03 -7.41
N LEU A 226 3.92 13.75 -8.49
CA LEU A 226 4.31 13.42 -9.86
C LEU A 226 5.36 14.43 -10.36
N PRO A 227 6.35 14.02 -11.19
CA PRO A 227 6.57 12.65 -11.67
C PRO A 227 6.99 11.72 -10.52
N PHE A 228 6.40 10.53 -10.50
CA PHE A 228 6.72 9.49 -9.53
C PHE A 228 7.69 8.50 -10.19
N ALA A 229 8.80 8.22 -9.52
CA ALA A 229 9.76 7.21 -9.95
C ALA A 229 10.14 6.34 -8.75
N ALA A 230 10.09 5.02 -8.93
CA ALA A 230 10.46 4.07 -7.88
C ALA A 230 11.14 2.83 -8.47
N ARG A 231 12.18 2.35 -7.78
CA ARG A 231 12.69 1.00 -8.01
C ARG A 231 11.69 -0.03 -7.49
N LEU A 232 11.50 -1.08 -8.27
CA LEU A 232 10.73 -2.25 -7.88
C LEU A 232 11.55 -3.08 -6.89
N ASN A 233 10.96 -3.40 -5.74
CA ASN A 233 11.62 -4.19 -4.69
C ASN A 233 12.05 -5.59 -5.15
N THR A 234 11.45 -6.08 -6.24
CA THR A 234 11.86 -7.29 -6.94
C THR A 234 11.74 -7.00 -8.43
N PRO A 235 12.73 -7.40 -9.25
CA PRO A 235 12.63 -7.24 -10.68
C PRO A 235 11.41 -7.94 -11.26
N MET A 236 11.03 -7.53 -12.47
CA MET A 236 9.88 -8.09 -13.16
C MET A 236 10.14 -9.50 -13.70
N GLY A 237 9.07 -10.24 -13.92
CA GLY A 237 9.11 -11.64 -14.39
C GLY A 237 7.75 -12.29 -14.33
N PRO A 238 7.59 -13.51 -14.87
CA PRO A 238 6.31 -14.20 -14.92
C PRO A 238 5.67 -14.33 -13.53
N GLY A 239 4.38 -14.01 -13.42
CA GLY A 239 3.62 -14.04 -12.17
C GLY A 239 3.74 -12.76 -11.33
N ARG A 240 4.63 -11.82 -11.68
CA ARG A 240 4.76 -10.54 -10.97
C ARG A 240 3.64 -9.58 -11.36
N THR A 241 3.19 -8.80 -10.38
CA THR A 241 2.10 -7.83 -10.56
C THR A 241 2.51 -6.46 -10.03
N VAL A 242 2.17 -5.41 -10.78
CA VAL A 242 2.24 -4.01 -10.34
C VAL A 242 0.81 -3.47 -10.30
N VAL A 243 0.44 -2.80 -9.22
CA VAL A 243 -0.87 -2.17 -9.07
C VAL A 243 -0.68 -0.67 -8.90
N VAL A 244 -1.35 0.11 -9.75
CA VAL A 244 -1.36 1.57 -9.72
C VAL A 244 -2.78 2.01 -9.41
N LYS A 245 -2.96 2.71 -8.29
CA LYS A 245 -4.24 3.31 -7.92
C LYS A 245 -4.15 4.81 -8.08
N GLY A 246 -5.21 5.46 -8.51
CA GLY A 246 -5.19 6.90 -8.69
C GLY A 246 -6.57 7.46 -8.97
N GLU A 247 -6.66 8.77 -9.00
CA GLU A 247 -7.81 9.48 -9.53
C GLU A 247 -7.37 10.30 -10.73
N VAL A 248 -8.10 10.22 -11.83
CA VAL A 248 -7.82 11.05 -13.00
C VAL A 248 -8.22 12.49 -12.72
N ASN A 249 -7.37 13.47 -13.04
CA ASN A 249 -7.72 14.87 -12.86
C ASN A 249 -8.95 15.25 -13.69
N THR A 250 -9.79 16.17 -13.19
CA THR A 250 -11.03 16.62 -13.86
C THR A 250 -10.80 17.24 -15.24
N ASN A 251 -9.60 17.79 -15.49
CA ASN A 251 -9.20 18.41 -16.75
C ASN A 251 -8.10 17.62 -17.49
N ALA A 252 -7.98 16.31 -17.20
CA ALA A 252 -6.89 15.48 -17.71
C ALA A 252 -6.87 15.37 -19.24
N LYS A 253 -5.70 15.59 -19.84
CA LYS A 253 -5.39 15.29 -21.23
C LYS A 253 -4.82 13.88 -21.37
N SER A 254 -3.84 13.54 -20.54
CA SER A 254 -3.20 12.22 -20.56
C SER A 254 -2.35 11.95 -19.33
N PHE A 255 -2.05 10.69 -19.08
CA PHE A 255 -1.02 10.28 -18.12
C PHE A 255 -0.25 9.07 -18.66
N ASN A 256 0.90 8.74 -18.07
CA ASN A 256 1.68 7.56 -18.43
C ASN A 256 2.07 6.74 -17.20
N VAL A 257 2.21 5.44 -17.42
CA VAL A 257 2.74 4.44 -16.48
C VAL A 257 3.76 3.60 -17.24
N ASP A 258 5.01 3.68 -16.83
CA ASP A 258 6.14 3.12 -17.55
C ASP A 258 6.88 2.09 -16.69
N LEU A 259 7.19 0.94 -17.28
CA LEU A 259 8.09 -0.05 -16.71
C LEU A 259 9.41 -0.03 -17.48
N LEU A 260 10.49 0.31 -16.78
CA LEU A 260 11.80 0.55 -17.36
C LEU A 260 12.85 -0.44 -16.86
N ALA A 261 13.84 -0.70 -17.70
CA ALA A 261 15.10 -1.30 -17.29
C ALA A 261 16.05 -0.20 -16.83
N GLY A 262 16.20 0.00 -15.51
CA GLY A 262 16.85 1.19 -14.96
C GLY A 262 18.32 1.37 -15.36
N LYS A 263 19.01 0.30 -15.77
CA LYS A 263 20.41 0.37 -16.25
C LYS A 263 20.52 0.92 -17.67
N SER A 264 19.72 0.43 -18.60
CA SER A 264 19.75 0.88 -20.01
C SER A 264 18.85 2.09 -20.25
N LYS A 265 17.93 2.38 -19.32
CA LYS A 265 16.83 3.36 -19.46
C LYS A 265 15.85 3.02 -20.58
N ASP A 266 15.88 1.79 -21.09
CA ASP A 266 14.86 1.30 -22.03
C ASP A 266 13.50 1.22 -21.32
N ILE A 267 12.43 1.66 -21.99
CA ILE A 267 11.06 1.50 -21.52
C ILE A 267 10.51 0.21 -22.13
N ALA A 268 10.44 -0.83 -21.30
CA ALA A 268 9.92 -2.13 -21.72
C ALA A 268 8.41 -2.08 -22.00
N LEU A 269 7.67 -1.32 -21.20
CA LEU A 269 6.24 -1.08 -21.38
C LEU A 269 5.92 0.37 -21.06
N HIS A 270 5.44 1.11 -22.04
CA HIS A 270 4.85 2.44 -21.91
C HIS A 270 3.34 2.33 -22.02
N LEU A 271 2.60 2.70 -20.98
CA LEU A 271 1.14 2.77 -20.99
C LEU A 271 0.71 4.23 -20.95
N ASN A 272 0.04 4.72 -21.99
CA ASN A 272 -0.35 6.13 -22.10
C ASN A 272 -1.82 6.31 -22.47
N PRO A 273 -2.72 6.33 -21.47
CA PRO A 273 -4.09 6.80 -21.65
C PRO A 273 -4.13 8.27 -22.05
N ARG A 274 -4.69 8.56 -23.22
CA ARG A 274 -4.96 9.91 -23.72
C ARG A 274 -6.45 10.15 -23.71
N LEU A 275 -6.93 10.91 -22.72
CA LEU A 275 -8.35 11.15 -22.47
C LEU A 275 -8.97 12.08 -23.49
N ASN A 276 -8.21 13.07 -23.97
CA ASN A 276 -8.66 14.03 -24.98
C ASN A 276 -9.08 13.38 -26.31
N ILE A 277 -8.46 12.26 -26.67
CA ILE A 277 -8.76 11.49 -27.89
C ILE A 277 -9.31 10.09 -27.60
N LYS A 278 -9.56 9.77 -26.32
CA LYS A 278 -10.04 8.47 -25.83
C LYS A 278 -9.27 7.27 -26.41
N ALA A 279 -7.93 7.35 -26.41
CA ALA A 279 -7.06 6.30 -26.92
C ALA A 279 -6.13 5.79 -25.81
N PHE A 280 -5.99 4.47 -25.68
CA PHE A 280 -5.04 3.85 -24.76
C PHE A 280 -3.83 3.32 -25.54
N ILE A 281 -2.81 4.16 -25.66
CA ILE A 281 -1.60 3.89 -26.42
C ILE A 281 -0.64 3.04 -25.58
N ARG A 282 -0.04 2.04 -26.22
CA ARG A 282 1.03 1.22 -25.65
C ARG A 282 2.23 1.21 -26.59
N ASN A 283 3.44 1.23 -26.04
CA ASN A 283 4.65 1.09 -26.82
C ASN A 283 5.83 0.60 -25.96
N SER A 284 7.00 0.43 -26.59
CA SER A 284 8.30 0.30 -25.94
C SER A 284 9.24 1.34 -26.52
N PHE A 285 10.12 1.89 -25.68
CA PHE A 285 11.22 2.75 -26.09
C PHE A 285 12.52 1.98 -25.90
N LEU A 286 13.06 1.45 -26.99
CA LEU A 286 14.21 0.54 -26.97
C LEU A 286 15.30 1.12 -27.86
N GLN A 287 16.57 1.07 -27.41
CA GLN A 287 17.71 1.58 -28.19
C GLN A 287 17.47 3.04 -28.63
N GLU A 288 17.02 3.86 -27.68
CA GLU A 288 16.78 5.30 -27.87
C GLU A 288 15.70 5.64 -28.92
N SER A 289 14.82 4.70 -29.27
CA SER A 289 13.75 4.91 -30.24
C SER A 289 12.42 4.33 -29.81
N TRP A 290 11.32 4.99 -30.18
CA TRP A 290 9.98 4.45 -30.01
C TRP A 290 9.69 3.40 -31.08
N GLY A 291 9.11 2.27 -30.68
CA GLY A 291 8.61 1.26 -31.61
C GLY A 291 7.25 1.62 -32.23
N GLU A 292 6.61 0.62 -32.83
CA GLU A 292 5.24 0.75 -33.35
C GLU A 292 4.21 0.87 -32.20
N GLU A 293 3.32 1.85 -32.26
CA GLU A 293 2.28 2.02 -31.24
C GLU A 293 1.15 1.00 -31.39
N GLU A 294 0.67 0.48 -30.27
CA GLU A 294 -0.53 -0.36 -30.22
C GLU A 294 -1.69 0.40 -29.56
N ARG A 295 -2.81 0.52 -30.27
CA ARG A 295 -3.97 1.32 -29.84
C ARG A 295 -5.27 0.52 -29.68
N ASN A 296 -5.30 -0.71 -30.19
CA ASN A 296 -6.50 -1.55 -30.21
C ASN A 296 -7.00 -1.85 -28.79
N ILE A 297 -8.24 -1.47 -28.50
CA ILE A 297 -8.90 -1.72 -27.21
C ILE A 297 -10.41 -1.85 -27.45
N THR A 298 -11.10 -2.67 -26.66
CA THR A 298 -12.55 -2.86 -26.77
C THR A 298 -13.34 -1.65 -26.31
N SER A 299 -12.88 -0.99 -25.24
CA SER A 299 -13.46 0.23 -24.70
C SER A 299 -12.41 1.02 -23.91
N PHE A 300 -12.43 2.34 -24.01
CA PHE A 300 -11.49 3.21 -23.29
C PHE A 300 -11.89 3.28 -21.79
N PRO A 301 -11.04 2.85 -20.84
CA PRO A 301 -11.48 2.56 -19.47
C PRO A 301 -11.34 3.73 -18.50
N PHE A 302 -10.95 4.94 -18.95
CA PHE A 302 -10.72 6.10 -18.09
C PHE A 302 -11.68 7.25 -18.41
N SER A 303 -11.98 8.07 -17.41
CA SER A 303 -12.70 9.34 -17.58
C SER A 303 -12.14 10.40 -16.62
N PRO A 304 -12.24 11.70 -16.93
CA PRO A 304 -11.81 12.74 -15.99
C PRO A 304 -12.58 12.67 -14.66
N GLY A 305 -11.88 12.86 -13.54
CA GLY A 305 -12.44 12.71 -12.18
C GLY A 305 -12.68 11.27 -11.73
N MET A 306 -12.30 10.26 -12.53
CA MET A 306 -12.54 8.85 -12.22
C MET A 306 -11.42 8.28 -11.35
N TYR A 307 -11.79 7.65 -10.24
CA TYR A 307 -10.89 6.73 -9.53
C TYR A 307 -10.62 5.47 -10.35
N PHE A 308 -9.36 5.04 -10.38
CA PHE A 308 -8.95 3.82 -11.04
C PHE A 308 -7.99 2.99 -10.20
N GLU A 309 -8.09 1.69 -10.37
CA GLU A 309 -7.07 0.70 -10.02
C GLU A 309 -6.63 -0.02 -11.31
N MET A 310 -5.39 0.21 -11.72
CA MET A 310 -4.76 -0.43 -12.86
C MET A 310 -3.85 -1.55 -12.36
N ILE A 311 -4.06 -2.76 -12.87
CA ILE A 311 -3.24 -3.92 -12.58
C ILE A 311 -2.43 -4.27 -13.83
N ILE A 312 -1.12 -4.33 -13.71
CA ILE A 312 -0.18 -4.78 -14.74
C ILE A 312 0.38 -6.12 -14.29
N TYR A 313 -0.07 -7.19 -14.93
CA TYR A 313 0.39 -8.56 -14.68
C TYR A 313 1.42 -8.96 -15.74
N CYS A 314 2.57 -9.43 -15.31
CA CYS A 314 3.62 -9.96 -16.19
C CYS A 314 3.42 -11.46 -16.38
N ASP A 315 3.01 -11.88 -17.58
CA ASP A 315 2.96 -13.29 -17.97
C ASP A 315 4.27 -13.69 -18.68
N VAL A 316 4.40 -14.95 -19.07
CA VAL A 316 5.58 -15.49 -19.77
C VAL A 316 5.81 -14.80 -21.13
N ARG A 317 4.74 -14.44 -21.85
CA ARG A 317 4.80 -13.96 -23.24
C ARG A 317 4.38 -12.50 -23.43
N GLU A 318 3.57 -11.98 -22.52
CA GLU A 318 3.00 -10.64 -22.60
C GLU A 318 2.75 -10.03 -21.21
N PHE A 319 2.56 -8.71 -21.18
CA PHE A 319 1.85 -8.05 -20.09
C PHE A 319 0.34 -8.14 -20.32
N LYS A 320 -0.41 -8.34 -19.24
CA LYS A 320 -1.87 -8.25 -19.20
C LYS A 320 -2.26 -7.10 -18.31
N VAL A 321 -3.07 -6.18 -18.85
CA VAL A 321 -3.49 -4.98 -18.11
C VAL A 321 -5.00 -5.01 -17.88
N ALA A 322 -5.39 -4.78 -16.64
CA ALA A 322 -6.78 -4.63 -16.24
C ALA A 322 -6.98 -3.28 -15.53
N VAL A 323 -8.17 -2.70 -15.69
CA VAL A 323 -8.55 -1.45 -15.03
C VAL A 323 -9.88 -1.69 -14.32
N ASN A 324 -9.96 -1.38 -13.03
CA ASN A 324 -11.15 -1.55 -12.18
C ASN A 324 -11.73 -2.98 -12.24
N GLY A 325 -10.85 -3.98 -12.27
CA GLY A 325 -11.20 -5.40 -12.31
C GLY A 325 -11.63 -5.92 -13.69
N VAL A 326 -11.59 -5.09 -14.73
CA VAL A 326 -11.93 -5.48 -16.11
C VAL A 326 -10.66 -5.56 -16.95
N HIS A 327 -10.41 -6.71 -17.56
CA HIS A 327 -9.32 -6.88 -18.51
C HIS A 327 -9.48 -5.87 -19.66
N SER A 328 -8.42 -5.12 -19.93
CA SER A 328 -8.43 -4.05 -20.93
C SER A 328 -7.62 -4.43 -22.17
N LEU A 329 -6.42 -4.97 -21.99
CA LEU A 329 -5.49 -5.23 -23.08
C LEU A 329 -4.38 -6.21 -22.72
N GLU A 330 -3.69 -6.69 -23.75
CA GLU A 330 -2.44 -7.45 -23.69
C GLU A 330 -1.34 -6.70 -24.47
N TYR A 331 -0.09 -6.89 -24.08
CA TYR A 331 1.07 -6.32 -24.77
C TYR A 331 2.23 -7.32 -24.80
N LYS A 332 2.55 -7.85 -25.98
CA LYS A 332 3.61 -8.85 -26.14
C LYS A 332 4.97 -8.26 -25.75
N HIS A 333 5.76 -9.02 -25.01
CA HIS A 333 7.08 -8.57 -24.55
C HIS A 333 7.97 -8.23 -25.73
N ARG A 334 8.30 -6.95 -25.93
CA ARG A 334 9.33 -6.52 -26.90
C ARG A 334 10.72 -6.57 -26.25
N PHE A 335 10.81 -6.14 -24.99
CA PHE A 335 11.98 -6.31 -24.14
C PHE A 335 11.93 -7.69 -23.46
N LYS A 336 12.91 -8.56 -23.75
CA LYS A 336 12.88 -9.98 -23.32
C LYS A 336 13.51 -10.25 -21.96
N GLU A 337 14.45 -9.42 -21.54
CA GLU A 337 15.17 -9.55 -20.27
C GLU A 337 14.31 -9.05 -19.10
N LEU A 338 13.19 -9.73 -18.81
CA LEU A 338 12.20 -9.26 -17.83
C LEU A 338 12.79 -8.92 -16.46
N SER A 339 13.81 -9.66 -16.01
CA SER A 339 14.53 -9.42 -14.75
C SER A 339 15.38 -8.15 -14.73
N SER A 340 15.56 -7.50 -15.87
CA SER A 340 16.21 -6.18 -15.96
C SER A 340 15.22 -5.04 -15.78
N ILE A 341 13.91 -5.31 -15.87
CA ILE A 341 12.85 -4.33 -15.61
C ILE A 341 12.73 -4.15 -14.09
N ASP A 342 13.24 -3.03 -13.58
CA ASP A 342 13.41 -2.79 -12.15
C ASP A 342 12.89 -1.41 -11.71
N THR A 343 12.30 -0.63 -12.62
CA THR A 343 11.90 0.75 -12.35
C THR A 343 10.48 1.00 -12.86
N LEU A 344 9.66 1.67 -12.04
CA LEU A 344 8.32 2.15 -12.36
C LEU A 344 8.35 3.67 -12.37
N GLU A 345 7.91 4.27 -13.47
CA GLU A 345 7.70 5.71 -13.58
C GLU A 345 6.23 6.02 -13.90
N ILE A 346 5.69 7.06 -13.28
CA ILE A 346 4.31 7.50 -13.47
C ILE A 346 4.32 9.02 -13.57
N ASN A 347 3.61 9.57 -14.55
CA ASN A 347 3.50 11.01 -14.73
C ASN A 347 2.20 11.40 -15.43
N GLY A 348 1.90 12.69 -15.45
CA GLY A 348 0.76 13.29 -16.14
C GLY A 348 -0.45 13.55 -15.24
N ASP A 349 -1.62 13.65 -15.85
CA ASP A 349 -2.80 14.30 -15.25
C ASP A 349 -3.62 13.39 -14.32
N ILE A 350 -2.98 12.87 -13.27
CA ILE A 350 -3.64 12.06 -12.23
C ILE A 350 -3.19 12.48 -10.82
N HIS A 351 -4.03 12.19 -9.84
CA HIS A 351 -3.64 12.06 -8.45
C HIS A 351 -3.26 10.60 -8.20
N LEU A 352 -1.97 10.30 -8.10
CA LEU A 352 -1.50 8.95 -7.80
C LEU A 352 -1.80 8.62 -6.33
N VAL A 353 -2.44 7.48 -6.08
CA VAL A 353 -2.95 7.07 -4.78
C VAL A 353 -2.25 5.81 -4.29
N GLU A 354 -1.84 5.80 -3.03
CA GLU A 354 -1.40 4.58 -2.34
C GLU A 354 -2.63 3.84 -1.77
N GLY A 355 -2.85 2.58 -2.17
CA GLY A 355 -3.89 1.75 -1.59
C GLY A 355 -3.32 0.74 -0.61
N GLU A 356 -3.95 0.63 0.56
CA GLU A 356 -3.85 -0.57 1.39
C GLU A 356 -4.27 -1.77 0.53
N SER A 357 -3.36 -2.71 0.30
CA SER A 357 -3.69 -3.98 -0.35
C SER A 357 -3.80 -5.03 0.75
N GLU A 358 -5.03 -5.44 1.08
CA GLU A 358 -5.28 -6.67 1.81
C GLU A 358 -4.73 -7.84 0.98
N SER A 359 -3.61 -8.42 1.41
CA SER A 359 -3.11 -9.66 0.82
C SER A 359 -3.99 -10.82 1.30
N THR A 360 -5.01 -11.19 0.51
CA THR A 360 -5.65 -12.51 0.63
C THR A 360 -4.91 -13.51 -0.24
N GLN A 361 -4.09 -14.36 0.38
CA GLN A 361 -3.77 -15.69 -0.13
C GLN A 361 -3.76 -16.69 1.04
N THR A 362 -4.81 -17.51 1.11
CA THR A 362 -4.73 -18.86 1.69
C THR A 362 -4.86 -19.86 0.53
N PRO A 363 -3.89 -20.76 0.34
CA PRO A 363 -4.12 -21.97 -0.43
C PRO A 363 -4.87 -22.96 0.47
N THR A 364 -6.12 -23.26 0.16
CA THR A 364 -6.79 -24.45 0.70
C THR A 364 -6.24 -25.69 -0.01
N GLU A 365 -5.37 -26.43 0.66
CA GLU A 365 -5.11 -27.83 0.33
C GLU A 365 -6.38 -28.64 0.63
N GLY A 366 -7.06 -29.08 -0.42
CA GLY A 366 -8.12 -30.08 -0.29
C GLY A 366 -7.50 -31.43 0.04
N LEU A 367 -7.72 -31.92 1.27
CA LEU A 367 -7.57 -33.33 1.60
C LEU A 367 -8.45 -34.18 0.68
N ARG A 368 -7.88 -34.79 -0.36
CA ARG A 368 -8.45 -36.00 -0.96
C ARG A 368 -8.07 -37.18 -0.07
N LYS A 369 -8.96 -37.51 0.88
CA LYS A 369 -8.96 -38.84 1.51
C LYS A 369 -9.23 -39.87 0.41
N ARG A 370 -8.32 -40.83 0.30
CA ARG A 370 -8.48 -42.06 -0.50
C ARG A 370 -9.74 -42.80 -0.04
N GLN A 371 -10.65 -43.03 -0.96
CA GLN A 371 -11.63 -44.11 -0.89
C GLN A 371 -11.27 -45.02 -2.05
N ASP A 372 -10.61 -46.14 -1.74
CA ASP A 372 -10.56 -47.33 -2.59
C ASP A 372 -10.26 -48.51 -1.67
N ALA A 373 -11.32 -49.09 -1.13
CA ALA A 373 -11.31 -50.41 -0.53
C ALA A 373 -12.56 -51.13 -1.04
N SER A 374 -12.43 -51.85 -2.14
CA SER A 374 -13.11 -53.14 -2.33
C SER A 374 -12.67 -53.80 -3.62
N ASN A 375 -12.44 -55.11 -3.50
CA ASN A 375 -12.48 -56.12 -4.55
C ASN A 375 -11.35 -56.13 -5.58
N LEU A 376 -10.34 -56.95 -5.30
CA LEU A 376 -9.93 -57.97 -6.27
C LEU A 376 -9.52 -59.26 -5.55
N LYS A 377 -10.24 -60.31 -5.95
CA LYS A 377 -10.16 -61.71 -5.51
C LYS A 377 -8.74 -62.26 -5.59
N GLY A 378 -8.28 -62.85 -4.50
CA GLY A 378 -7.25 -63.88 -4.53
C GLY A 378 -7.88 -65.25 -4.76
N THR A 379 -7.48 -65.92 -5.82
CA THR A 379 -7.66 -67.37 -6.00
C THR A 379 -6.39 -67.96 -6.60
N ARG A 380 -5.77 -68.89 -5.83
CA ARG A 380 -4.88 -70.01 -6.21
C ARG A 380 -3.49 -69.64 -6.77
N ASN A 381 -2.41 -70.36 -6.53
CA ASN A 381 -2.17 -71.67 -5.92
C ASN A 381 -0.66 -71.85 -5.58
N GLU A 382 -0.38 -72.86 -4.75
CA GLU A 382 0.85 -73.70 -4.71
C GLU A 382 2.10 -73.23 -3.95
N GLY A 383 2.53 -74.09 -3.01
CA GLY A 383 3.73 -73.99 -2.18
C GLY A 383 3.51 -74.58 -0.79
#